data_AF-S7XF06-F1
#
_entry.id   AF-S7XF06-F1
#
_cell.length_a   1.000
_cell.length_b   1.000
_cell.length_c   1.000
_cell.angle_alpha   90.00
_cell.angle_beta   90.00
_cell.angle_gamma   90.00
#
_symmetry.space_group_name_H-M   'P 1'
#
loop_
_entity.id
_entity.type
_entity.pdbx_description
1 polymer ?
#
loop_
_entity_poly.entity_id
_entity_poly.type
_entity_poly.pdbx_seq_one_letter_code
_entity_poly.pdbx_strand_id
1 'polypeptide(L)'
;MSEKRYYIKREGNHFKLSPQSQEEPVETPTPVQSNAPKRVKRSIWSMIGNFFSLILSGLIMIIGFLIATPFFLLSVLWNWIIMFIGLSIFWSIAGVIYYGTILDYEVNTNLIFNNTSIPILLIVALIGAIMSTIGRMRD
;
A
#
# COMPACT_ATOMS: atom_id res chain seq x y z
N MET A 1 24.81 -51.62 -19.61
CA MET A 1 24.48 -50.57 -18.63
C MET A 1 25.72 -50.35 -17.76
N SER A 2 26.25 -49.13 -17.66
CA SER A 2 27.50 -48.81 -16.95
C SER A 2 27.18 -48.09 -15.64
N GLU A 3 27.51 -48.70 -14.50
CA GLU A 3 27.29 -48.14 -13.16
C GLU A 3 28.42 -47.17 -12.80
N LYS A 4 28.08 -45.89 -12.63
CA LYS A 4 29.03 -44.88 -12.13
C LYS A 4 29.01 -44.88 -10.60
N ARG A 5 30.13 -45.24 -9.98
CA ARG A 5 30.32 -45.16 -8.52
C ARG A 5 30.69 -43.72 -8.14
N TYR A 6 30.00 -43.15 -7.17
CA TYR A 6 30.22 -41.79 -6.66
C TYR A 6 30.72 -41.85 -5.22
N TYR A 7 31.65 -40.96 -4.85
CA TYR A 7 32.02 -40.75 -3.45
C TYR A 7 31.31 -39.51 -2.90
N ILE A 8 30.84 -39.61 -1.66
CA ILE A 8 30.19 -38.49 -0.95
C ILE A 8 31.20 -37.96 0.06
N LYS A 9 31.54 -36.68 -0.03
CA LYS A 9 32.36 -35.99 0.97
C LYS A 9 31.60 -34.80 1.54
N ARG A 10 31.59 -34.69 2.87
CA ARG A 10 30.93 -33.62 3.61
C ARG A 10 31.89 -32.43 3.73
N GLU A 11 31.55 -31.29 3.16
CA GLU A 11 32.20 -30.00 3.42
C GLU A 11 31.23 -29.12 4.22
N GLY A 12 31.38 -29.11 5.55
CA GLY A 12 30.52 -28.34 6.44
C GLY A 12 29.05 -28.75 6.36
N ASN A 13 28.19 -27.80 5.98
CA ASN A 13 26.73 -27.98 5.92
C ASN A 13 26.19 -28.41 4.54
N HIS A 14 27.06 -28.80 3.60
CA HIS A 14 26.64 -29.34 2.31
C HIS A 14 27.47 -30.57 1.91
N PHE A 15 26.87 -31.43 1.08
CA PHE A 15 27.50 -32.61 0.51
C PHE A 15 27.79 -32.35 -0.96
N LYS A 16 29.05 -32.55 -1.37
CA LYS A 16 29.42 -32.53 -2.79
C LYS A 16 29.54 -33.96 -3.30
N LEU A 17 28.91 -34.21 -4.45
CA LEU A 17 29.04 -35.44 -5.23
C LEU A 17 30.02 -35.16 -6.37
N SER A 18 31.14 -35.86 -6.40
CA SER A 18 32.12 -35.74 -7.49
C SER A 18 32.34 -37.11 -8.14
N PRO A 19 32.26 -37.22 -9.48
CA PRO A 19 32.59 -38.45 -10.18
C PRO A 19 34.10 -38.72 -10.10
N GLN A 20 34.46 -39.98 -9.86
CA GLN A 20 35.84 -40.44 -9.78
C GLN A 20 36.41 -40.59 -11.20
N SER A 21 37.24 -39.64 -11.64
CA SER A 21 38.19 -39.83 -12.75
C SER A 21 39.54 -40.12 -12.13
N GLN A 22 40.03 -41.35 -12.29
CA GLN A 22 41.44 -41.69 -12.13
C GLN A 22 42.22 -41.09 -13.31
N GLU A 23 43.20 -40.23 -13.04
CA GLU A 23 44.57 -40.32 -13.56
C GLU A 23 45.43 -39.16 -13.02
N GLU A 24 46.68 -39.49 -12.73
CA GLU A 24 47.73 -38.77 -11.97
C GLU A 24 48.51 -37.72 -12.83
N PRO A 25 49.47 -36.95 -12.26
CA PRO A 25 49.76 -35.57 -12.65
C PRO A 25 50.88 -35.41 -13.68
N VAL A 26 50.79 -34.36 -14.51
CA VAL A 26 51.93 -33.84 -15.30
C VAL A 26 52.08 -32.34 -15.04
N GLU A 27 53.28 -31.96 -14.62
CA GLU A 27 53.74 -30.61 -14.31
C GLU A 27 53.64 -29.65 -15.51
N THR A 28 53.12 -28.44 -15.27
CA THR A 28 53.46 -27.24 -16.07
C THR A 28 53.13 -25.99 -15.24
N PRO A 29 54.05 -25.00 -15.10
CA PRO A 29 53.83 -23.85 -14.24
C PRO A 29 52.87 -22.86 -14.91
N THR A 30 51.69 -22.67 -14.34
CA THR A 30 50.76 -21.61 -14.74
C THR A 30 50.74 -20.52 -13.68
N PRO A 31 50.61 -19.24 -14.08
CA PRO A 31 50.91 -18.10 -13.24
C PRO A 31 49.91 -18.06 -12.08
N VAL A 32 50.42 -17.83 -10.87
CA VAL A 32 49.63 -17.59 -9.67
C VAL A 32 48.67 -16.45 -9.96
N GLN A 33 47.42 -16.80 -10.25
CA GLN A 33 46.34 -15.85 -10.44
C GLN A 33 46.06 -15.24 -9.06
N SER A 34 46.63 -14.07 -8.85
CA SER A 34 46.41 -13.24 -7.66
C SER A 34 44.91 -13.12 -7.40
N ASN A 35 44.42 -13.79 -6.37
CA ASN A 35 43.10 -13.56 -5.76
C ASN A 35 43.13 -12.22 -5.00
N ALA A 36 43.46 -11.13 -5.68
CA ALA A 36 43.22 -9.80 -5.15
C ALA A 36 41.71 -9.51 -5.29
N PRO A 37 41.02 -9.08 -4.23
CA PRO A 37 39.63 -8.68 -4.36
C PRO A 37 39.56 -7.53 -5.37
N LYS A 38 38.86 -7.72 -6.49
CA LYS A 38 38.56 -6.64 -7.45
C LYS A 38 37.91 -5.52 -6.65
N ARG A 39 38.67 -4.46 -6.35
CA ARG A 39 38.12 -3.23 -5.77
C ARG A 39 37.18 -2.66 -6.80
N VAL A 40 35.90 -2.98 -6.67
CA VAL A 40 34.82 -2.38 -7.43
C VAL A 40 34.90 -0.89 -7.12
N LYS A 41 35.44 -0.10 -8.05
CA LYS A 41 35.33 1.36 -7.97
C LYS A 41 33.83 1.66 -7.99
N ARG A 42 33.23 1.86 -6.82
CA ARG A 42 31.88 2.41 -6.71
C ARG A 42 31.92 3.73 -7.46
N SER A 43 31.35 3.71 -8.65
CA SER A 43 31.37 4.84 -9.56
C SER A 43 30.64 5.99 -8.88
N ILE A 44 31.33 7.09 -8.65
CA ILE A 44 30.72 8.34 -8.14
C ILE A 44 29.55 8.75 -9.05
N TRP A 45 29.60 8.35 -10.32
CA TRP A 45 28.53 8.53 -11.29
C TRP A 45 27.28 7.67 -11.01
N SER A 46 27.44 6.42 -10.55
CA SER A 46 26.30 5.61 -10.11
C SER A 46 25.71 6.12 -8.79
N MET A 47 26.52 6.80 -7.97
CA MET A 47 26.06 7.45 -6.74
C MET A 47 25.23 8.71 -7.04
N ILE A 48 25.66 9.54 -8.01
CA ILE A 48 24.91 10.70 -8.49
C ILE A 48 23.57 10.29 -9.12
N GLY A 49 23.57 9.24 -9.94
CA GLY A 49 22.35 8.71 -10.56
C GLY A 49 21.35 8.20 -9.52
N ASN A 50 21.82 7.56 -8.46
CA ASN A 50 20.96 7.08 -7.37
C ASN A 50 20.35 8.25 -6.55
N PHE A 51 21.10 9.33 -6.35
CA PHE A 51 20.59 10.56 -5.72
C PHE A 51 19.50 11.23 -6.53
N PHE A 52 19.72 11.43 -7.84
CA PHE A 52 18.69 11.99 -8.73
C PHE A 52 17.46 11.09 -8.84
N SER A 53 17.64 9.77 -8.85
CA SER A 53 16.53 8.82 -8.85
C SER A 53 15.66 8.93 -7.60
N LEU A 54 16.26 9.06 -6.41
CA LEU A 54 15.53 9.27 -5.15
C LEU A 54 14.77 10.60 -5.15
N ILE A 55 15.43 11.69 -5.58
CA ILE A 55 14.81 13.02 -5.63
C ILE A 55 13.65 13.04 -6.64
N LEU A 56 13.86 12.46 -7.84
CA LEU A 56 12.85 12.38 -8.88
C LEU A 56 11.67 11.49 -8.44
N SER A 57 11.93 10.37 -7.77
CA SER A 57 10.89 9.50 -7.21
C SER A 57 10.05 10.24 -6.15
N GLY A 58 10.70 10.95 -5.23
CA GLY A 58 10.02 11.78 -4.24
C GLY A 58 9.19 12.89 -4.88
N LEU A 59 9.72 13.54 -5.92
CA LEU A 59 9.02 14.59 -6.66
C LEU A 59 7.77 14.05 -7.38
N ILE A 60 7.88 12.91 -8.04
CA ILE A 60 6.75 12.25 -8.72
C ILE A 60 5.66 11.86 -7.69
N MET A 61 6.05 11.36 -6.52
CA MET A 61 5.10 11.05 -5.44
C MET A 61 4.35 12.30 -4.97
N ILE A 62 5.06 13.40 -4.73
CA ILE A 62 4.46 14.67 -4.28
C ILE A 62 3.50 15.21 -5.35
N ILE A 63 3.91 15.22 -6.62
CA ILE A 63 3.07 15.67 -7.73
C ILE A 63 1.82 14.80 -7.84
N GLY A 64 1.98 13.47 -7.77
CA GLY A 64 0.86 12.53 -7.78
C GLY A 64 -0.12 12.77 -6.64
N PHE A 65 0.38 12.98 -5.42
CA PHE A 65 -0.44 13.34 -4.26
C PHE A 65 -1.17 14.68 -4.45
N LEU A 66 -0.47 15.70 -4.97
CA LEU A 66 -1.02 17.04 -5.19
C LEU A 66 -2.14 17.04 -6.22
N ILE A 67 -2.08 16.14 -7.21
CA ILE A 67 -3.13 15.96 -8.20
C ILE A 67 -4.26 15.09 -7.63
N ALA A 68 -3.96 13.99 -6.96
CA ALA A 68 -4.98 13.05 -6.47
C ALA A 68 -5.84 13.66 -5.34
N THR A 69 -5.24 14.44 -4.45
CA THR A 69 -5.91 15.02 -3.28
C THR A 69 -7.14 15.89 -3.62
N PRO A 70 -7.07 16.87 -4.54
CA PRO A 70 -8.24 17.67 -4.90
C PRO A 70 -9.36 16.82 -5.53
N PHE A 71 -9.05 15.82 -6.34
CA PHE A 71 -10.07 14.91 -6.90
C PHE A 71 -10.71 14.02 -5.84
N PHE A 72 -9.92 13.53 -4.88
CA PHE A 72 -10.42 12.79 -3.73
C PHE A 72 -11.37 13.66 -2.90
N LEU A 73 -10.95 14.88 -2.57
CA LEU A 73 -11.77 15.85 -1.83
C LEU A 73 -13.08 16.17 -2.53
N LEU A 74 -13.05 16.41 -3.85
CA LEU A 74 -14.26 16.65 -4.65
C LEU A 74 -15.21 15.45 -4.63
N SER A 75 -14.66 14.23 -4.73
CA SER A 75 -15.44 12.99 -4.69
C SER A 75 -16.09 12.78 -3.31
N VAL A 76 -15.33 12.98 -2.23
CA VAL A 76 -15.84 12.95 -0.85
C VAL A 76 -16.93 14.01 -0.66
N LEU A 77 -16.71 15.23 -1.14
CA LEU A 77 -17.69 16.33 -1.00
C LEU A 77 -19.01 16.01 -1.71
N TRP A 78 -18.95 15.48 -2.93
CA TRP A 78 -20.14 15.06 -3.67
C TRP A 78 -20.92 13.96 -2.93
N ASN A 79 -20.22 12.92 -2.48
CA ASN A 79 -20.82 11.84 -1.71
C ASN A 79 -21.37 12.34 -0.37
N TRP A 80 -20.71 13.31 0.27
CA TRP A 80 -21.13 13.89 1.53
C TRP A 80 -22.46 14.62 1.41
N ILE A 81 -22.65 15.40 0.34
CA ILE A 81 -23.91 16.07 0.05
C ILE A 81 -25.04 15.04 -0.12
N ILE A 82 -24.84 14.01 -0.94
CA ILE A 82 -25.86 12.99 -1.20
C ILE A 82 -26.23 12.24 0.09
N MET A 83 -25.21 11.81 0.86
CA MET A 83 -25.40 11.09 2.12
C MET A 83 -26.11 11.95 3.15
N PHE A 84 -25.74 13.24 3.27
CA PHE A 84 -26.36 14.15 4.22
C PHE A 84 -27.84 14.40 3.88
N ILE A 85 -28.18 14.57 2.60
CA ILE A 85 -29.57 14.71 2.17
C ILE A 85 -30.36 13.44 2.51
N GLY A 86 -29.84 12.26 2.15
CA GLY A 86 -30.49 10.98 2.45
C GLY A 86 -30.72 10.76 3.95
N LEU A 87 -29.70 11.00 4.77
CA LEU A 87 -29.79 10.93 6.22
C LEU A 87 -30.76 11.96 6.80
N SER A 88 -30.80 13.17 6.26
CA SER A 88 -31.73 14.21 6.72
C SER A 88 -33.18 13.85 6.44
N ILE A 89 -33.48 13.28 5.26
CA ILE A 89 -34.83 12.79 4.94
C ILE A 89 -35.22 11.66 5.90
N PHE A 90 -34.33 10.68 6.08
CA PHE A 90 -34.56 9.59 7.02
C PHE A 90 -34.80 10.10 8.45
N TRP A 91 -33.95 11.01 8.93
CA TRP A 91 -34.06 11.60 10.26
C TRP A 91 -35.33 12.41 10.44
N SER A 92 -35.77 13.13 9.39
CA SER A 92 -37.03 13.86 9.39
C SER A 92 -38.22 12.93 9.63
N ILE A 93 -38.28 11.82 8.88
CA ILE A 93 -39.36 10.82 9.01
C ILE A 93 -39.33 10.18 10.41
N ALA A 94 -38.14 9.77 10.87
CA ALA A 94 -37.97 9.19 12.20
C ALA A 94 -38.40 10.18 13.30
N GLY A 95 -38.03 11.46 13.17
CA GLY A 95 -38.41 12.52 14.09
C GLY A 95 -39.91 12.76 14.15
N VAL A 96 -40.59 12.81 13.00
CA VAL A 96 -42.06 12.96 12.95
C VAL A 96 -42.76 11.81 13.67
N ILE A 97 -42.34 10.56 13.42
CA ILE A 97 -42.94 9.39 14.06
C ILE A 97 -42.66 9.40 15.57
N TYR A 98 -41.40 9.61 15.95
CA TYR A 98 -41.00 9.56 17.35
C TYR A 98 -41.66 10.65 18.18
N TYR A 99 -41.53 11.92 17.76
CA TYR A 99 -42.09 13.03 18.52
C TYR A 99 -43.60 13.14 18.36
N GLY A 100 -44.13 13.00 17.14
CA GLY A 100 -45.55 13.23 16.87
C GLY A 100 -46.45 12.05 17.21
N THR A 101 -45.99 10.81 17.04
CA THR A 101 -46.83 9.63 17.23
C THR A 101 -46.59 8.92 18.56
N ILE A 102 -45.33 8.82 18.99
CA ILE A 102 -44.98 8.08 20.22
C ILE A 102 -45.06 8.99 21.44
N LEU A 103 -44.51 10.20 21.33
CA LEU A 103 -44.46 11.16 22.45
C LEU A 103 -45.64 12.15 22.45
N ASP A 104 -46.45 12.19 21.39
CA ASP A 104 -47.59 13.10 21.22
C ASP A 104 -47.22 14.58 21.42
N TYR A 105 -46.06 14.98 20.89
CA TYR A 105 -45.60 16.36 20.87
C TYR A 105 -45.97 17.06 19.56
N GLU A 106 -46.18 18.38 19.65
CA GLU A 106 -46.28 19.22 18.47
C GLU A 106 -44.94 19.21 17.73
N VAL A 107 -44.92 18.59 16.55
CA VAL A 107 -43.70 18.39 15.79
C VAL A 107 -43.29 19.69 15.11
N ASN A 108 -42.09 20.16 15.45
CA ASN A 108 -41.45 21.32 14.83
C ASN A 108 -40.10 20.92 14.23
N THR A 109 -39.69 21.60 13.15
CA THR A 109 -38.37 21.41 12.52
C THR A 109 -37.22 21.60 13.50
N ASN A 110 -37.31 22.55 14.44
CA ASN A 110 -36.27 22.77 15.46
C ASN A 110 -36.14 21.62 16.46
N LEU A 111 -37.21 20.83 16.64
CA LEU A 111 -37.20 19.67 17.53
C LEU A 111 -36.44 18.51 16.88
N ILE A 112 -36.66 18.32 15.58
CA ILE A 112 -36.02 17.27 14.77
C ILE A 112 -34.56 17.66 14.43
N PHE A 113 -34.36 18.89 13.94
CA PHE A 113 -33.08 19.46 13.54
C PHE A 113 -32.65 20.52 14.55
N ASN A 114 -31.92 20.08 15.58
CA ASN A 114 -31.41 20.94 16.63
C ASN A 114 -29.87 21.01 16.57
N ASN A 115 -29.29 21.80 17.47
CA ASN A 115 -27.83 22.00 17.56
C ASN A 115 -27.03 20.72 17.85
N THR A 116 -27.69 19.62 18.20
CA THR A 116 -27.06 18.31 18.43
C THR A 116 -27.27 17.38 17.24
N SER A 117 -28.49 17.28 16.70
CA SER A 117 -28.77 16.36 15.59
C SER A 117 -28.11 16.78 14.28
N ILE A 118 -28.07 18.08 13.96
CA ILE A 118 -27.42 18.59 12.74
C ILE A 118 -25.92 18.22 12.68
N PRO A 119 -25.07 18.49 13.69
CA PRO A 119 -23.66 18.11 13.62
C PRO A 119 -23.46 16.59 13.62
N ILE A 120 -24.30 15.82 14.32
CA ILE A 120 -24.24 14.35 14.26
C ILE A 120 -24.51 13.87 12.83
N LEU A 121 -25.57 14.38 12.17
CA LEU A 121 -25.89 14.04 10.80
C LEU A 121 -24.73 14.42 9.86
N LEU A 122 -24.12 15.58 10.04
CA LEU A 122 -22.96 16.01 9.25
C LEU A 122 -21.76 15.06 9.42
N ILE A 123 -21.42 14.68 10.65
CA ILE A 123 -20.30 13.78 10.94
C ILE A 123 -20.55 12.38 10.39
N VAL A 124 -21.73 11.81 10.64
CA VAL A 124 -22.09 10.47 10.15
C VAL A 124 -22.10 10.44 8.63
N ALA A 125 -22.67 11.47 7.99
CA ALA A 125 -22.65 11.61 6.54
C ALA A 125 -21.22 11.72 5.99
N LEU A 126 -20.32 12.44 6.69
CA LEU A 126 -18.94 12.60 6.27
C LEU A 126 -18.17 11.27 6.33
N ILE A 127 -18.32 10.52 7.43
CA ILE A 127 -17.70 9.20 7.58
C ILE A 127 -18.19 8.27 6.46
N GLY A 128 -19.50 8.23 6.23
CA GLY A 128 -20.08 7.43 5.17
C GLY A 128 -19.62 7.84 3.77
N ALA A 129 -19.48 9.15 3.52
CA ALA A 129 -18.97 9.66 2.25
C ALA A 129 -17.51 9.27 1.99
N ILE A 130 -16.65 9.34 3.01
CA ILE A 130 -15.25 8.89 2.92
C ILE A 130 -15.22 7.39 2.61
N MET A 131 -15.99 6.57 3.34
CA MET A 131 -16.05 5.12 3.08
C MET A 131 -16.57 4.80 1.68
N SER A 132 -17.61 5.49 1.22
CA SER A 132 -18.17 5.31 -0.13
C SER A 132 -17.16 5.70 -1.21
N THR A 133 -16.46 6.82 -1.05
CA THR A 133 -15.41 7.26 -1.98
C THR A 133 -14.26 6.25 -2.04
N ILE A 134 -13.79 5.75 -0.90
CA ILE A 134 -12.74 4.72 -0.86
C ILE A 134 -13.22 3.42 -1.51
N GLY A 135 -14.45 2.98 -1.22
CA GLY A 135 -15.04 1.79 -1.82
C GLY A 135 -15.07 1.85 -3.34
N ARG A 136 -15.44 3.00 -3.91
CA ARG A 136 -15.48 3.22 -5.36
C ARG A 136 -14.11 3.26 -6.04
N MET A 137 -13.03 3.47 -5.29
CA MET A 137 -11.66 3.45 -5.83
C MET A 137 -11.05 2.05 -5.89
N ARG A 138 -11.63 1.11 -5.14
CA ARG A 138 -11.17 -0.28 -5.10
C ARG A 138 -11.69 -1.09 -6.29
N ASP A 139 -12.90 -0.77 -6.74
CA ASP A 139 -13.59 -1.44 -7.84
C ASP A 139 -13.16 -0.84 -9.20
#